data_AF-A0A7W9L7G0-F1
#
_entry.id   AF-A0A7W9L7G0-F1
#
_cell.length_a   1.000
_cell.length_b   1.000
_cell.length_c   1.000
_cell.angle_alpha   90.00
_cell.angle_beta   90.00
_cell.angle_gamma   90.00
#
_symmetry.space_group_name_H-M   'P 1'
#
loop_
_entity.id
_entity.type
_entity.pdbx_description
1 polymer ?
#
loop_
_entity_poly.entity_id
_entity_poly.type
_entity_poly.pdbx_seq_one_letter_code
_entity_poly.pdbx_strand_id
1 'polypeptide(L)'
;MYAMVRRYEGVTDPAEAGRLVSEEFVPLIQPIPGFVAYFWVDAGDGVMLSTSVFEDQAGAEESTKRAADFVRERLSSLFPNPPQVTSGEVVASG
;
A
#
# COMPACT_ATOMS: atom_id res chain seq x y z
N MET A 1 3.11 16.67 3.96
CA MET A 1 3.28 15.26 3.56
C MET A 1 2.38 14.43 4.45
N TYR A 2 1.61 13.52 3.85
CA TYR A 2 0.69 12.65 4.54
C TYR A 2 1.02 11.20 4.18
N ALA A 3 1.08 10.33 5.18
CA ALA A 3 1.43 8.92 5.00
C ALA A 3 0.23 8.01 5.29
N MET A 4 0.21 6.87 4.60
CA MET A 4 -0.75 5.80 4.78
C MET A 4 -0.01 4.47 4.85
N VAL A 5 -0.14 3.80 5.98
CA VAL A 5 0.49 2.51 6.27
C VAL A 5 -0.60 1.44 6.32
N ARG A 6 -0.37 0.31 5.64
CA ARG A 6 -1.24 -0.86 5.71
C ARG A 6 -0.43 -2.08 6.10
N ARG A 7 -0.95 -2.84 7.05
CA ARG A 7 -0.39 -4.11 7.49
C ARG A 7 -1.29 -5.24 7.07
N TYR A 8 -0.75 -6.15 6.27
CA TYR A 8 -1.39 -7.37 5.80
C TYR A 8 -0.79 -8.54 6.56
N GLU A 9 -1.64 -9.41 7.11
CA GLU A 9 -1.20 -10.59 7.87
C GLU A 9 -1.74 -11.87 7.24
N GLY A 10 -0.93 -12.92 7.27
CA GLY A 10 -1.25 -14.21 6.67
C GLY A 10 -1.11 -14.23 5.15
N VAL A 11 -0.31 -13.32 4.56
CA VAL A 11 -0.03 -13.31 3.12
C VAL A 11 0.57 -14.64 2.70
N THR A 12 -0.08 -15.32 1.76
CA THR A 12 0.22 -16.72 1.41
C THR A 12 1.34 -16.87 0.38
N ASP A 13 1.57 -15.83 -0.42
CA ASP A 13 2.66 -15.76 -1.40
C ASP A 13 3.24 -14.34 -1.46
N PRO A 14 4.25 -14.03 -0.62
CA PRO A 14 4.90 -12.71 -0.62
C PRO A 14 5.57 -12.34 -1.94
N ALA A 15 6.08 -13.34 -2.68
CA ALA A 15 6.78 -13.11 -3.94
C ALA A 15 5.82 -12.68 -5.04
N GLU A 16 4.71 -13.40 -5.22
CA GLU A 16 3.69 -13.04 -6.19
C GLU A 16 2.98 -11.73 -5.80
N ALA A 17 2.70 -11.51 -4.51
CA ALA A 17 2.18 -10.24 -4.03
C ALA A 17 3.13 -9.08 -4.36
N GLY A 18 4.43 -9.25 -4.15
CA GLY A 18 5.45 -8.27 -4.51
C GLY A 18 5.49 -7.98 -6.01
N ARG A 19 5.41 -9.01 -6.86
CA ARG A 19 5.35 -8.86 -8.32
C ARG A 19 4.14 -8.03 -8.75
N LEU A 20 2.93 -8.41 -8.31
CA LEU A 20 1.68 -7.72 -8.65
C LEU A 20 1.67 -6.27 -8.14
N VAL A 21 2.18 -6.04 -6.92
CA VAL A 21 2.30 -4.67 -6.38
C VAL A 21 3.25 -3.83 -7.24
N SER A 22 4.42 -4.37 -7.59
CA SER A 22 5.42 -3.63 -8.37
C SER A 22 4.97 -3.37 -9.81
N GLU A 23 4.40 -4.36 -10.47
CA GLU A 23 4.06 -4.28 -11.91
C GLU A 23 2.74 -3.54 -12.17
N GLU A 24 1.84 -3.49 -11.18
CA GLU A 24 0.48 -3.02 -11.43
C GLU A 24 -0.01 -2.00 -10.42
N PHE A 25 0.20 -2.22 -9.12
CA PHE A 25 -0.28 -1.28 -8.11
C PHE A 25 0.52 0.02 -8.07
N VAL A 26 1.85 -0.06 -8.10
CA VAL A 26 2.72 1.14 -8.08
C VAL A 26 2.42 2.03 -9.31
N PRO A 27 2.37 1.51 -10.55
CA PRO A 27 1.97 2.31 -11.72
C PRO A 27 0.56 2.89 -11.63
N LEU A 28 -0.37 2.27 -10.89
CA LEU A 28 -1.73 2.76 -10.69
C LEU A 28 -1.80 4.00 -9.79
N ILE A 29 -0.94 4.09 -8.77
CA ILE A 29 -0.95 5.18 -7.78
C ILE A 29 0.07 6.27 -8.06
N GLN A 30 1.16 5.96 -8.78
CA GLN A 30 2.22 6.92 -9.12
C GLN A 30 1.71 8.16 -9.88
N PRO A 31 0.69 8.09 -10.77
CA PRO A 31 0.15 9.26 -11.46
C PRO A 31 -0.75 10.15 -10.59
N ILE A 32 -1.08 9.76 -9.36
CA ILE A 32 -1.89 10.58 -8.46
C ILE A 32 -1.09 11.86 -8.13
N PRO A 33 -1.69 13.06 -8.27
CA PRO A 33 -1.03 14.31 -7.89
C PRO A 33 -0.48 14.27 -6.47
N GLY A 34 0.74 14.77 -6.29
CA GLY A 34 1.42 14.79 -5.01
C GLY A 34 1.99 13.45 -4.56
N PHE A 35 2.11 12.43 -5.42
CA PHE A 35 2.82 11.19 -5.08
C PHE A 35 4.29 11.48 -4.71
N VAL A 36 4.71 11.07 -3.52
CA VAL A 36 6.09 11.24 -3.03
C VAL A 36 6.84 9.92 -3.05
N ALA A 37 6.27 8.89 -2.43
CA ALA A 37 6.92 7.59 -2.28
C ALA A 37 5.92 6.45 -2.06
N TYR A 38 6.35 5.25 -2.43
CA TYR A 38 5.68 4.02 -2.05
C TYR A 38 6.70 2.95 -1.66
N PHE A 39 6.39 2.21 -0.61
CA PHE A 39 7.19 1.08 -0.13
C PHE A 39 6.28 -0.13 0.07
N TRP A 40 6.74 -1.29 -0.41
CA TRP A 40 6.18 -2.60 -0.10
C TRP A 40 7.26 -3.42 0.59
N VAL A 41 7.02 -3.82 1.83
CA VAL A 41 8.04 -4.41 2.71
C VAL A 41 7.56 -5.77 3.16
N ASP A 42 8.40 -6.79 2.95
CA ASP A 42 8.25 -8.09 3.59
C ASP A 42 8.80 -8.00 5.02
N ALA A 43 7.91 -8.15 5.99
CA ALA A 43 8.25 -8.12 7.42
C ALA A 43 8.48 -9.54 7.99
N GLY A 44 8.46 -10.57 7.14
CA GLY A 44 8.56 -11.98 7.54
C GLY A 44 7.24 -12.57 8.01
N ASP A 45 7.21 -13.91 8.12
CA ASP A 45 6.09 -14.68 8.68
C ASP A 45 4.70 -14.36 8.07
N GLY A 46 4.67 -14.10 6.76
CA GLY A 46 3.45 -13.76 6.03
C GLY A 46 2.89 -12.37 6.38
N VAL A 47 3.71 -11.48 6.94
CA VAL A 47 3.37 -10.09 7.22
C VAL A 47 3.97 -9.18 6.15
N MET A 48 3.11 -8.39 5.50
CA MET A 48 3.53 -7.39 4.52
C MET A 48 3.09 -5.99 4.94
N LEU A 49 3.93 -5.00 4.70
CA LEU A 49 3.64 -3.59 4.97
C LEU A 49 3.65 -2.80 3.66
N SER A 50 2.56 -2.08 3.37
CA SER A 50 2.59 -1.00 2.38
C SER A 50 2.68 0.34 3.07
N THR A 51 3.55 1.24 2.60
CA THR A 51 3.53 2.65 2.99
C THR A 51 3.43 3.50 1.73
N SER A 52 2.42 4.36 1.63
CA SER A 52 2.34 5.40 0.61
C SER A 52 2.47 6.78 1.25
N VAL A 53 3.22 7.68 0.60
CA VAL A 53 3.42 9.06 1.05
C VAL A 53 3.01 10.00 -0.07
N PHE A 54 2.20 10.99 0.28
CA PHE A 54 1.74 12.04 -0.62
C PHE A 54 2.06 13.42 -0.04
N GLU A 55 2.05 14.46 -0.87
CA GLU A 55 2.24 15.84 -0.45
C GLU A 55 1.16 16.28 0.55
N ASP A 56 -0.08 15.81 0.34
CA ASP A 56 -1.25 16.10 1.17
C ASP A 56 -2.14 14.86 1.42
N GLN A 57 -3.15 15.05 2.28
CA GLN A 57 -4.13 14.01 2.64
C GLN A 57 -4.98 13.55 1.44
N ALA A 58 -5.31 14.44 0.50
CA ALA A 58 -6.19 14.12 -0.62
C ALA A 58 -5.57 13.07 -1.55
N GLY A 59 -4.26 13.18 -1.83
CA GLY A 59 -3.53 12.15 -2.57
C GLY A 59 -3.53 10.78 -1.88
N ALA A 60 -3.34 10.77 -0.55
CA ALA A 60 -3.35 9.54 0.23
C ALA A 60 -4.73 8.86 0.30
N GLU A 61 -5.80 9.64 0.40
CA GLU A 61 -7.17 9.15 0.35
C GLU A 61 -7.54 8.57 -1.02
N GLU A 62 -7.14 9.23 -2.11
CA GLU A 62 -7.32 8.73 -3.46
C GLU A 62 -6.56 7.41 -3.68
N SER A 63 -5.30 7.34 -3.23
CA SER A 63 -4.52 6.09 -3.23
C SER A 63 -5.21 4.96 -2.46
N THR A 64 -5.94 5.30 -1.39
CA THR A 64 -6.67 4.31 -0.58
C THR A 64 -7.86 3.70 -1.30
N LYS A 65 -8.61 4.50 -2.05
CA LYS A 65 -9.70 3.98 -2.88
C LYS A 65 -9.16 2.99 -3.92
N ARG A 66 -8.11 3.38 -4.64
CA ARG A 66 -7.45 2.51 -5.63
C ARG A 66 -6.85 1.24 -5.02
N ALA A 67 -6.28 1.33 -3.82
CA ALA A 67 -5.77 0.17 -3.10
C ALA A 67 -6.86 -0.82 -2.74
N ALA A 68 -8.03 -0.35 -2.29
CA ALA A 68 -9.14 -1.22 -1.94
C ALA A 68 -9.66 -2.00 -3.15
N ASP A 69 -9.77 -1.33 -4.31
CA ASP A 69 -10.19 -1.97 -5.56
C ASP A 69 -9.14 -2.96 -6.07
N PHE A 70 -7.87 -2.56 -6.08
CA PHE A 70 -6.77 -3.44 -6.49
C PHE A 70 -6.66 -4.70 -5.62
N VAL A 71 -6.78 -4.56 -4.29
CA VAL A 71 -6.77 -5.72 -3.38
C VAL A 71 -7.92 -6.67 -3.69
N ARG A 72 -9.13 -6.13 -3.88
CA ARG A 72 -10.31 -6.94 -4.18
C ARG A 72 -10.13 -7.73 -5.48
N GLU A 73 -9.63 -7.09 -6.52
CA GLU A 73 -9.54 -7.66 -7.87
C GLU A 73 -8.33 -8.58 -8.06
N ARG A 74 -7.18 -8.24 -7.47
CA ARG A 74 -5.89 -8.85 -7.82
C ARG A 74 -5.22 -9.62 -6.69
N LEU A 75 -5.48 -9.27 -5.44
CA LEU A 75 -4.76 -9.81 -4.28
C LEU A 75 -5.64 -10.57 -3.28
N SER A 76 -6.95 -10.65 -3.52
CA SER A 76 -7.91 -11.26 -2.59
C SER A 76 -7.64 -12.74 -2.31
N SER A 77 -7.04 -13.48 -3.25
CA SER A 77 -6.59 -14.86 -3.04
C SER A 77 -5.30 -14.97 -2.21
N LEU A 78 -4.49 -13.90 -2.16
CA LEU A 78 -3.21 -13.87 -1.45
C LEU A 78 -3.35 -13.35 -0.03
N PHE A 79 -4.38 -12.54 0.24
CA PHE A 79 -4.61 -11.86 1.51
C PHE A 79 -5.84 -12.43 2.22
N PRO A 80 -5.68 -13.39 3.15
CA PRO A 80 -6.81 -14.04 3.82
C PRO A 80 -7.52 -13.16 4.84
N ASN A 81 -6.87 -12.08 5.29
CA ASN A 81 -7.37 -11.19 6.34
C ASN A 81 -7.50 -9.75 5.83
N PRO A 82 -8.45 -8.96 6.36
CA PRO A 82 -8.48 -7.53 6.09
C PRO A 82 -7.22 -6.85 6.66
N PRO A 83 -6.68 -5.83 5.97
CA PRO A 83 -5.51 -5.12 6.46
C PRO A 83 -5.87 -4.21 7.65
N GLN A 84 -4.89 -4.00 8.52
CA GLN A 84 -4.91 -2.88 9.46
C GLN A 84 -4.40 -1.63 8.74
N VAL A 85 -5.10 -0.51 8.90
CA VAL A 85 -4.82 0.73 8.17
C VAL A 85 -4.56 1.85 9.16
N THR A 86 -3.51 2.64 8.93
CA THR A 86 -3.16 3.81 9.74
C THR A 86 -2.69 4.93 8.83
N SER A 87 -3.13 6.16 9.10
CA SER A 87 -2.75 7.32 8.30
C SER A 87 -2.56 8.57 9.14
N GLY A 88 -1.79 9.53 8.62
CA GLY A 88 -1.57 10.80 9.32
C GLY A 88 -0.54 11.69 8.67
N GLU A 89 -0.39 12.89 9.24
CA GLU A 89 0.66 13.84 8.88
C GLU A 89 2.06 13.27 9.17
N VAL A 90 2.97 13.45 8.22
CA VAL A 90 4.38 13.14 8.41
C VAL A 90 5.02 14.28 9.18
N VAL A 91 5.29 14.06 10.46
CA VAL A 91 5.87 15.07 11.37
C VAL A 91 7.41 15.09 11.40
N ALA A 92 8.05 14.08 10.81
CA ALA A 92 9.51 14.00 10.64
C ALA A 92 9.86 13.10 9.44
N SER A 93 10.85 13.52 8.65
CA SER A 93 11.38 12.79 7.48
C SER A 93 12.80 13.29 7.18
N GLY A 94 13.65 12.49 6.55
CA GLY A 94 15.03 12.83 6.19
C GLY A 94 15.41 12.42 4.78
#